data_AF-A0A556QVM6-F1
#
_entry.id   AF-A0A556QVM6-F1
#
_cell.length_a   1.000
_cell.length_b   1.000
_cell.length_c   1.000
_cell.angle_alpha   90.00
_cell.angle_beta   90.00
_cell.angle_gamma   90.00
#
_symmetry.space_group_name_H-M   'P 1'
#
loop_
_entity.id
_entity.type
_entity.pdbx_description
1 polymer ?
#
loop_
_entity_poly.entity_id
_entity_poly.type
_entity_poly.pdbx_seq_one_letter_code
_entity_poly.pdbx_strand_id
1 'polypeptide(L)'
;MIFYCILGVGCDSGPSSDNRKKTPQPDQQTLLDPQALDDAEPPIKKMKRVAKVPEDKQVIALLHGLHRLSWDFKKMKEVLQEKFPHATIFALTCVDKDPNKKGSFSPSPTLKFSIKEQARLAYEEIKKTLTRDSRVILVGNSQGGYGVLRLLKNMGSA
;
A
#
# COMPACT_ATOMS: atom_id res chain seq x y z
N MET A 1 1.30 17.75 9.71
CA MET A 1 1.64 16.61 8.83
C MET A 1 0.64 16.57 7.67
N ILE A 2 1.08 16.50 6.41
CA ILE A 2 0.21 16.23 5.25
C ILE A 2 0.60 14.86 4.70
N PHE A 3 -0.41 14.11 4.25
CA PHE A 3 -0.26 12.77 3.72
C PHE A 3 -0.64 12.68 2.24
N TYR A 4 0.16 11.97 1.46
CA TYR A 4 -0.11 11.66 0.05
C TYR A 4 -0.20 10.15 -0.16
N CYS A 5 -1.05 9.70 -1.08
CA CYS A 5 -1.22 8.30 -1.44
C CYS A 5 -0.69 8.06 -2.86
N ILE A 6 0.13 7.03 -3.04
CA ILE A 6 0.39 6.44 -4.36
C ILE A 6 0.01 4.96 -4.27
N LEU A 7 -0.98 4.56 -5.05
CA LEU A 7 -1.38 3.16 -5.21
C LEU A 7 -0.59 2.58 -6.39
N GLY A 8 0.36 1.69 -6.10
CA GLY A 8 1.04 0.92 -7.13
C GLY A 8 0.22 -0.30 -7.51
N VAL A 9 -0.28 -0.35 -8.75
CA VAL A 9 -0.78 -1.58 -9.36
C VAL A 9 0.46 -2.36 -9.84
N GLY A 10 0.56 -3.64 -9.47
CA GLY A 10 1.74 -4.47 -9.79
C GLY A 10 2.03 -4.49 -11.29
N CYS A 11 3.32 -4.45 -11.64
CA CYS A 11 3.80 -4.69 -12.99
C CYS A 11 3.52 -6.15 -13.38
N ASP A 12 2.74 -6.35 -14.43
CA ASP A 12 2.61 -7.63 -15.13
C ASP A 12 3.97 -8.08 -15.67
N SER A 13 4.33 -9.34 -15.40
CA SER A 13 5.47 -9.99 -16.04
C SER A 13 5.00 -11.20 -16.84
N GLY A 14 4.68 -10.95 -18.11
CA GLY A 14 5.00 -11.80 -19.28
C GLY A 14 4.17 -13.07 -19.54
N PRO A 15 4.02 -13.49 -20.82
CA PRO A 15 3.15 -14.60 -21.21
C PRO A 15 3.87 -15.95 -21.02
N SER A 16 3.18 -16.92 -20.42
CA SER A 16 3.58 -18.32 -20.44
C SER A 16 2.69 -19.10 -21.39
N SER A 17 3.31 -19.75 -22.37
CA SER A 17 2.70 -20.51 -23.45
C SER A 17 2.03 -21.83 -23.01
N ASP A 18 0.95 -22.15 -23.71
CA ASP A 18 0.07 -23.33 -23.70
C ASP A 18 0.74 -24.72 -23.65
N ASN A 19 0.10 -25.68 -22.93
CA ASN A 19 -0.71 -26.75 -23.56
C ASN A 19 -1.37 -27.77 -22.59
N ARG A 20 -2.67 -28.04 -22.86
CA ARG A 20 -3.50 -29.26 -22.60
C ARG A 20 -3.93 -29.54 -21.14
N LYS A 21 -5.17 -29.90 -20.78
CA LYS A 21 -6.31 -30.61 -21.42
C LYS A 21 -7.67 -30.07 -20.92
N LYS A 22 -8.68 -30.15 -21.80
CA LYS A 22 -10.10 -29.79 -21.61
C LYS A 22 -10.86 -30.72 -20.64
N THR A 23 -11.70 -30.14 -19.78
CA THR A 23 -12.84 -30.78 -19.08
C THR A 23 -13.96 -29.73 -18.95
N PRO A 24 -15.27 -30.09 -19.05
CA PRO A 24 -16.34 -29.18 -19.47
C PRO A 24 -16.91 -28.27 -18.37
N GLN A 25 -17.37 -27.08 -18.78
CA GLN A 25 -18.12 -26.09 -17.97
C GLN A 25 -19.53 -26.58 -17.62
N PRO A 26 -20.08 -26.16 -16.47
CA PRO A 26 -21.49 -25.89 -16.32
C PRO A 26 -21.77 -24.38 -16.47
N ASP A 27 -22.68 -24.08 -17.39
CA ASP A 27 -23.25 -22.77 -17.65
C ASP A 27 -24.11 -22.31 -16.47
N GLN A 28 -23.73 -21.20 -15.81
CA GLN A 28 -24.69 -20.26 -15.23
C GLN A 28 -24.17 -18.84 -15.42
N GLN A 29 -24.61 -18.31 -16.55
CA GLN A 29 -24.38 -16.97 -17.01
C GLN A 29 -25.44 -16.06 -16.39
N THR A 30 -25.10 -15.45 -15.25
CA THR A 30 -25.73 -14.19 -14.85
C THR A 30 -24.74 -13.09 -15.17
N LEU A 31 -24.81 -12.62 -16.42
CA LEU A 31 -24.26 -11.35 -16.88
C LEU A 31 -24.76 -10.26 -15.94
N LEU A 32 -23.91 -9.78 -15.03
CA LEU A 32 -24.08 -8.44 -14.49
C LEU A 32 -23.59 -7.48 -15.57
N ASP A 33 -24.56 -6.77 -16.14
CA ASP A 33 -24.42 -5.72 -17.13
C ASP A 33 -23.28 -4.75 -16.76
N PRO A 34 -22.26 -4.53 -17.62
CA PRO A 34 -21.18 -3.58 -17.35
C PRO A 34 -21.60 -2.10 -17.37
N GLN A 35 -22.89 -1.79 -17.56
CA GLN A 35 -23.40 -0.43 -17.73
C GLN A 35 -24.09 0.19 -16.49
N ALA A 36 -23.93 -0.37 -15.29
CA ALA A 36 -24.54 0.16 -14.06
C ALA A 36 -23.52 0.71 -13.05
N LEU A 37 -22.52 1.46 -13.50
CA LEU A 37 -21.59 2.22 -12.65
C LEU A 37 -21.28 3.62 -13.22
N ASP A 38 -22.21 4.22 -13.95
CA ASP A 38 -22.29 5.67 -14.03
C ASP A 38 -23.17 6.15 -12.88
N ASP A 39 -22.54 6.57 -11.78
CA ASP A 39 -22.84 7.85 -11.14
C ASP A 39 -22.01 8.05 -9.85
N ALA A 40 -21.26 9.15 -9.88
CA ALA A 40 -20.51 9.77 -8.79
C ALA A 40 -19.18 9.14 -8.35
N GLU A 41 -18.21 9.06 -9.28
CA GLU A 41 -16.83 9.33 -8.85
C GLU A 41 -16.76 10.79 -8.35
N PRO A 42 -16.34 11.05 -7.09
CA PRO A 42 -16.19 12.42 -6.63
C PRO A 42 -15.15 13.10 -7.53
N PRO A 43 -15.39 14.33 -7.98
CA PRO A 43 -14.48 15.01 -8.91
C PRO A 43 -13.08 15.02 -8.30
N ILE A 44 -12.12 14.41 -9.01
CA ILE A 44 -10.70 14.49 -8.66
C ILE A 44 -10.34 15.97 -8.75
N LYS A 45 -10.42 16.66 -7.60
CA LYS A 45 -10.03 18.06 -7.48
C LYS A 45 -8.60 18.17 -8.00
N LYS A 46 -8.41 18.92 -9.09
CA LYS A 46 -7.10 19.26 -9.64
C LYS A 46 -6.16 19.57 -8.47
N MET A 47 -5.11 18.75 -8.31
CA MET A 47 -4.14 18.93 -7.23
C MET A 47 -3.61 20.36 -7.29
N LYS A 48 -3.97 21.17 -6.27
CA LYS A 48 -3.42 22.53 -6.12
C LYS A 48 -1.89 22.40 -6.10
N ARG A 49 -1.18 23.30 -6.80
CA ARG A 49 0.28 23.40 -6.74
C ARG A 49 0.71 23.35 -5.28
N VAL A 50 1.37 22.25 -4.92
CA VAL A 50 1.79 21.98 -3.54
C VAL A 50 2.93 22.94 -3.22
N ALA A 51 2.85 23.63 -2.09
CA ALA A 51 3.94 24.46 -1.59
C ALA A 51 5.23 23.64 -1.58
N LYS A 52 6.33 24.20 -2.08
CA LYS A 52 7.64 23.53 -2.10
C LYS A 52 8.00 23.14 -0.66
N VAL A 53 7.95 21.84 -0.37
CA VAL A 53 8.29 21.31 0.95
C VAL A 53 9.82 21.26 1.04
N PRO A 54 10.43 21.70 2.15
CA PRO A 54 11.85 21.47 2.39
C PRO A 54 12.20 20.00 2.21
N GLU A 55 13.22 19.71 1.40
CA GLU A 55 13.50 18.34 0.94
C GLU A 55 13.88 17.41 2.10
N ASP A 56 14.51 17.95 3.14
CA ASP A 56 14.85 17.30 4.41
C ASP A 56 13.64 16.94 5.28
N LYS A 57 12.47 17.53 5.00
CA LYS A 57 11.21 17.25 5.71
C LYS A 57 10.32 16.25 4.97
N GLN A 58 10.77 15.72 3.84
CA GLN A 58 10.02 14.73 3.05
C GLN A 58 10.30 13.33 3.57
N VAL A 59 9.23 12.57 3.78
CA VAL A 59 9.31 11.21 4.29
C VAL A 59 8.46 10.28 3.44
N ILE A 60 8.99 9.13 3.07
CA ILE A 60 8.29 8.10 2.31
C ILE A 60 8.20 6.84 3.17
N ALA A 61 6.98 6.47 3.56
CA ALA A 61 6.71 5.26 4.34
C ALA A 61 6.06 4.19 3.45
N LEU A 62 6.68 3.01 3.40
CA LEU A 62 6.27 1.89 2.55
C LEU A 62 5.49 0.86 3.38
N LEU A 63 4.26 0.54 2.96
CA LEU A 63 3.37 -0.43 3.60
C LEU A 63 3.23 -1.67 2.72
N HIS A 64 3.68 -2.81 3.21
CA HIS A 64 3.64 -4.06 2.45
C HIS A 64 2.23 -4.68 2.45
N GLY A 65 2.01 -5.59 1.50
CA GLY A 65 0.77 -6.32 1.37
C GLY A 65 0.73 -7.59 2.22
N LEU A 66 -0.27 -8.43 1.94
CA LEU A 66 -0.55 -9.66 2.67
C LEU A 66 0.65 -10.62 2.68
N HIS A 67 1.02 -11.12 3.86
CA HIS A 67 2.05 -12.17 4.04
C HIS A 67 3.44 -11.81 3.45
N ARG A 68 3.75 -10.52 3.46
CA ARG A 68 5.04 -9.94 3.06
C ARG A 68 5.83 -9.46 4.28
N LEU A 69 7.03 -9.01 4.00
CA LEU A 69 7.99 -8.47 4.96
C LEU A 69 8.49 -7.12 4.46
N SER A 70 8.80 -6.22 5.38
CA SER A 70 9.37 -4.89 5.13
C SER A 70 10.62 -4.94 4.23
N TRP A 71 11.46 -5.97 4.38
CA TRP A 71 12.66 -6.16 3.56
C TRP A 71 12.37 -6.43 2.06
N ASP A 72 11.12 -6.76 1.69
CA ASP A 72 10.72 -6.99 0.30
C ASP A 72 10.78 -5.67 -0.49
N PHE A 73 10.79 -4.54 0.21
CA PHE A 73 10.97 -3.21 -0.36
C PHE A 73 12.43 -2.80 -0.56
N LYS A 74 13.43 -3.65 -0.28
CA LYS A 74 14.85 -3.26 -0.38
C LYS A 74 15.17 -2.58 -1.72
N LYS A 75 14.81 -3.22 -2.84
CA LYS A 75 15.04 -2.68 -4.19
C LYS A 75 14.25 -1.39 -4.45
N MET A 76 13.01 -1.31 -3.98
CA MET A 76 12.19 -0.10 -4.11
C MET A 76 12.79 1.06 -3.31
N LYS A 77 13.26 0.79 -2.10
CA LYS A 77 13.93 1.77 -1.25
C LYS A 77 15.20 2.30 -1.91
N GLU A 78 16.03 1.44 -2.50
CA GLU A 78 17.24 1.83 -3.24
C GLU A 78 16.89 2.78 -4.41
N VAL A 79 15.90 2.42 -5.24
CA VAL A 79 15.46 3.26 -6.37
C VAL A 79 14.89 4.59 -5.90
N LEU A 80 14.06 4.59 -4.85
CA LEU A 80 13.51 5.82 -4.31
C LEU A 80 14.59 6.69 -3.67
N GLN A 81 15.60 6.10 -3.03
CA GLN A 81 16.70 6.86 -2.44
C GLN A 81 17.56 7.53 -3.52
N GLU A 82 17.75 6.89 -4.69
CA GLU A 82 18.44 7.49 -5.84
C GLU A 82 17.67 8.71 -6.37
N LYS A 83 16.33 8.63 -6.46
CA LYS A 83 15.49 9.70 -7.00
C LYS A 83 15.17 10.80 -6.00
N PHE A 84 15.14 10.48 -4.71
CA PHE A 84 14.81 11.37 -3.61
C PHE A 84 15.91 11.31 -2.54
N PRO A 85 17.15 11.75 -2.85
CA PRO A 85 18.30 11.55 -1.98
C PRO A 85 18.17 12.21 -0.60
N HIS A 86 17.35 13.26 -0.50
CA HIS A 86 17.11 14.01 0.74
C HIS A 86 15.92 13.46 1.56
N ALA A 87 15.08 12.61 0.96
CA ALA A 87 13.91 12.08 1.66
C ALA A 87 14.33 10.98 2.65
N THR A 88 13.65 10.94 3.79
CA THR A 88 13.74 9.79 4.70
C THR A 88 12.83 8.68 4.18
N ILE A 89 13.39 7.49 3.92
CA ILE A 89 12.64 6.39 3.29
C ILE A 89 12.73 5.14 4.17
N PHE A 90 11.58 4.60 4.57
CA PHE A 90 11.53 3.38 5.39
C PHE A 90 10.32 2.51 5.05
N ALA A 91 10.47 1.20 5.27
CA ALA A 91 9.40 0.24 5.19
C ALA A 91 8.88 -0.07 6.59
N LEU A 92 7.57 -0.10 6.76
CA LEU A 92 6.95 -0.41 8.05
C LEU A 92 7.09 -1.89 8.36
N THR A 93 7.41 -2.17 9.62
CA THR A 93 7.64 -3.51 10.17
C THR A 93 6.49 -3.99 11.04
N CYS A 94 5.56 -3.09 11.43
CA CYS A 94 4.50 -3.38 12.40
C CYS A 94 3.54 -4.51 11.99
N VAL A 95 3.52 -4.86 10.70
CA VAL A 95 2.69 -5.93 10.15
C VAL A 95 3.50 -7.03 9.46
N ASP A 96 4.82 -7.05 9.65
CA ASP A 96 5.71 -8.08 9.11
C ASP A 96 5.25 -9.47 9.57
N LYS A 97 5.26 -10.44 8.65
CA LYS A 97 5.13 -11.84 9.07
C LYS A 97 6.34 -12.26 9.92
N ASP A 98 6.17 -13.30 10.73
CA ASP A 98 7.28 -13.84 11.51
C ASP A 98 8.26 -14.60 10.56
N PRO A 99 9.54 -14.19 10.44
CA PRO A 99 10.49 -14.84 9.54
C PRO A 99 10.93 -16.23 10.03
N ASN A 100 10.76 -16.52 11.33
CA ASN A 100 11.20 -17.77 11.94
C ASN A 100 10.11 -18.85 11.96
N LYS A 101 8.85 -18.48 11.72
CA LYS A 101 7.75 -19.44 11.63
C LYS A 101 7.61 -19.96 10.20
N LYS A 102 8.17 -21.14 9.95
CA LYS A 102 7.96 -21.90 8.71
C LYS A 102 6.65 -22.70 8.81
N GLY A 103 5.71 -22.46 7.89
CA GLY A 103 4.48 -23.24 7.75
C GLY A 103 3.26 -22.40 7.32
N SER A 104 2.32 -23.02 6.60
CA SER A 104 1.10 -22.39 6.05
C SER A 104 0.14 -21.80 7.10
N PHE A 105 0.38 -22.04 8.39
CA PHE A 105 -0.57 -21.75 9.49
C PHE A 105 -0.06 -20.73 10.51
N SER A 106 1.10 -20.11 10.32
CA SER A 106 1.49 -19.01 11.22
C SER A 106 0.69 -17.75 10.87
N PRO A 107 -0.18 -17.23 11.76
CA PRO A 107 -0.99 -16.07 11.44
C PRO A 107 -0.09 -14.85 11.32
N SER A 108 0.15 -14.42 10.08
CA SER A 108 0.76 -13.13 9.77
C SER A 108 -0.08 -12.02 10.45
N PRO A 109 0.52 -10.96 11.01
CA PRO A 109 -0.24 -9.80 11.50
C PRO A 109 -1.22 -9.25 10.46
N THR A 110 -0.88 -9.33 9.17
CA THR A 110 -1.78 -8.96 8.06
C THR A 110 -3.04 -9.81 7.93
N LEU A 111 -3.03 -11.05 8.45
CA LEU A 111 -4.19 -11.95 8.54
C LEU A 111 -4.88 -11.86 9.90
N LYS A 112 -4.11 -11.63 10.97
CA LYS A 112 -4.61 -11.59 12.35
C LYS A 112 -5.40 -10.31 12.64
N PHE A 113 -4.92 -9.17 12.14
CA PHE A 113 -5.47 -7.87 12.47
C PHE A 113 -6.40 -7.36 11.37
N SER A 114 -7.48 -6.69 11.77
CA SER A 114 -8.32 -5.93 10.84
C SER A 114 -7.51 -4.81 10.17
N ILE A 115 -7.92 -4.36 8.98
CA ILE A 115 -7.28 -3.21 8.30
C ILE A 115 -7.26 -1.96 9.19
N LYS A 116 -8.27 -1.77 10.04
CA LYS A 116 -8.31 -0.66 11.01
C LYS A 116 -7.17 -0.75 12.03
N GLU A 117 -6.92 -1.96 12.54
CA GLU A 117 -5.86 -2.19 13.51
C GLU A 117 -4.47 -2.15 12.85
N GLN A 118 -4.32 -2.70 11.64
CA GLN A 118 -3.09 -2.57 10.85
C GLN A 118 -2.73 -1.09 10.60
N ALA A 119 -3.72 -0.28 10.22
CA ALA A 119 -3.53 1.16 10.05
C ALA A 119 -3.16 1.86 11.36
N ARG A 120 -3.74 1.46 12.51
CA ARG A 120 -3.38 2.00 13.82
C ARG A 120 -1.91 1.70 14.17
N LEU A 121 -1.48 0.44 13.99
CA LEU A 121 -0.09 0.03 14.24
C LEU A 121 0.89 0.79 13.33
N ALA A 122 0.55 0.92 12.05
CA ALA A 122 1.34 1.69 11.09
C ALA A 122 1.48 3.16 11.51
N TYR A 123 0.40 3.78 11.99
CA TYR A 123 0.43 5.16 12.47
C TYR A 123 1.37 5.35 13.66
N GLU A 124 1.35 4.42 14.62
CA GLU A 124 2.22 4.48 15.80
C GLU A 124 3.70 4.29 15.43
N GLU A 125 4.01 3.40 14.47
CA GLU A 125 5.38 3.25 13.95
C GLU A 125 5.85 4.51 13.21
N ILE A 126 4.99 5.08 12.35
CA ILE A 126 5.26 6.32 11.64
C ILE A 126 5.54 7.45 12.65
N LYS A 127 4.69 7.65 13.66
CA LYS A 127 4.86 8.70 14.69
C LYS A 127 6.21 8.66 15.40
N LYS A 128 6.71 7.46 15.70
CA LYS A 128 8.02 7.28 16.36
C LYS A 128 9.19 7.69 15.47
N THR A 129 8.98 7.69 14.17
CA THR A 129 10.02 7.93 13.16
C THR A 129 10.04 9.40 12.69
N LEU A 130 8.97 10.15 12.93
CA LEU A 130 8.79 11.49 12.36
C LEU A 130 9.05 12.63 13.35
N THR A 131 9.56 13.75 12.81
CA THR A 131 9.55 15.05 13.48
C THR A 131 8.24 15.81 13.21
N ARG A 132 7.87 16.77 14.07
CA ARG A 132 6.58 17.51 14.00
C ARG A 132 6.25 18.12 12.63
N ASP A 133 7.27 18.53 11.86
CA ASP A 133 7.11 19.23 10.59
C ASP A 133 7.18 18.33 9.36
N SER A 134 7.26 17.01 9.55
CA SER A 134 7.41 16.06 8.45
C SER A 134 6.18 16.04 7.52
N ARG A 135 6.45 15.86 6.22
CA ARG A 135 5.46 15.60 5.18
C ARG A 135 5.62 14.18 4.70
N VAL A 136 4.57 13.38 4.82
CA VAL A 136 4.66 11.93 4.65
C VAL A 136 3.96 11.53 3.37
N ILE A 137 4.66 10.79 2.52
CA ILE A 137 4.08 10.08 1.39
C ILE A 137 3.92 8.63 1.85
N LEU A 138 2.69 8.13 1.79
CA LEU A 138 2.36 6.75 2.09
C LEU A 138 2.26 5.96 0.80
N VAL A 139 3.05 4.90 0.69
CA VAL A 139 3.05 4.00 -0.47
C VAL A 139 2.58 2.64 0.00
N GLY A 140 1.42 2.20 -0.47
CA GLY A 140 0.86 0.90 -0.13
C GLY A 140 0.97 -0.07 -1.30
N ASN A 141 1.49 -1.28 -1.05
CA ASN A 141 1.52 -2.35 -2.03
C ASN A 141 0.39 -3.36 -1.78
N SER A 142 -0.43 -3.65 -2.79
CA SER A 142 -1.56 -4.60 -2.70
C SER A 142 -2.44 -4.30 -1.46
N GLN A 143 -2.59 -5.25 -0.51
CA GLN A 143 -3.35 -5.04 0.72
C GLN A 143 -2.89 -3.83 1.55
N GLY A 144 -1.60 -3.47 1.48
CA GLY A 144 -1.04 -2.29 2.15
C GLY A 144 -1.71 -0.99 1.70
N GLY A 145 -2.23 -0.93 0.46
CA GLY A 145 -3.01 0.20 -0.04
C GLY A 145 -4.28 0.47 0.77
N TYR A 146 -4.99 -0.57 1.22
CA TYR A 146 -6.15 -0.39 2.12
C TYR A 146 -5.75 0.18 3.48
N GLY A 147 -4.58 -0.23 3.99
CA GLY A 147 -3.98 0.34 5.20
C GLY A 147 -3.70 1.84 5.03
N VAL A 148 -3.10 2.24 3.91
CA VAL A 148 -2.87 3.65 3.57
C VAL A 148 -4.18 4.43 3.46
N LEU A 149 -5.18 3.92 2.75
CA LEU A 149 -6.49 4.57 2.65
C LEU A 149 -7.14 4.75 4.04
N ARG A 150 -7.01 3.76 4.92
CA ARG A 150 -7.56 3.83 6.27
C ARG A 150 -6.82 4.83 7.15
N LEU A 151 -5.49 4.89 7.05
CA LEU A 151 -4.66 5.92 7.67
C LEU A 151 -5.17 7.31 7.28
N LEU A 152 -5.31 7.57 5.98
CA LEU A 152 -5.76 8.87 5.46
C LEU A 152 -7.16 9.25 5.97
N LYS A 153 -8.11 8.31 5.97
CA LYS A 153 -9.46 8.55 6.49
C LYS A 153 -9.47 8.91 7.97
N ASN A 154 -8.66 8.23 8.79
CA ASN A 154 -8.60 8.51 10.23
C ASN A 154 -7.87 9.84 10.54
N MET A 155 -6.98 10.30 9.65
CA MET A 155 -6.16 11.50 9.87
C MET A 155 -6.70 12.76 9.19
N GLY A 156 -7.54 12.62 8.16
CA GLY A 156 -8.22 13.73 7.49
C GLY A 156 -9.50 14.20 8.18
N SER A 157 -9.93 13.52 9.24
CA SER A 157 -11.08 13.87 10.08
C SER A 157 -10.69 14.51 11.41
N ALA A 158 -9.41 14.88 11.58
CA ALA A 158 -8.86 15.50 12.78
C ALA A 158 -8.48 16.96 12.54
#